data_AF-A0A7X7AQR7-F1
#
_entry.id   AF-A0A7X7AQR7-F1
#
_cell.length_a   1.000
_cell.length_b   1.000
_cell.length_c   1.000
_cell.angle_alpha   90.00
_cell.angle_beta   90.00
_cell.angle_gamma   90.00
#
_symmetry.space_group_name_H-M   'P 1'
#
loop_
_entity.id
_entity.type
_entity.pdbx_description
1 polymer ?
#
loop_
_entity_poly.entity_id
_entity_poly.type
_entity_poly.pdbx_seq_one_letter_code
_entity_poly.pdbx_strand_id
1 'polypeptide(L)'
;MNQTDISKKKIIVSDNAGFCPGVNLAVKSAVKAAAQDDNTPLYMLGAIVHNETVVDDLLGRGVILANSVDEIEKGSRVLVRAHGISPEVEQALIERSCIIIDETCPFVKKIQKIVRDAGAEGSGIIITGTGDHPEVQG
;
A
#
# COMPACT_ATOMS: atom_id res chain seq x y z
N MET A 1 15.90 -33.56 -39.87
CA MET A 1 15.97 -33.66 -38.39
C MET A 1 16.95 -32.60 -37.91
N ASN A 2 16.48 -31.42 -37.51
CA ASN A 2 17.33 -30.40 -36.92
C ASN A 2 17.03 -30.36 -35.42
N GLN A 3 17.90 -31.00 -34.63
CA GLN A 3 17.99 -30.72 -33.20
C GLN A 3 18.72 -29.40 -33.05
N THR A 4 17.99 -28.37 -32.63
CA THR A 4 18.60 -27.11 -32.19
C THR A 4 19.36 -27.41 -30.91
N ASP A 5 20.69 -27.38 -30.97
CA ASP A 5 21.58 -27.45 -29.83
C ASP A 5 21.37 -26.19 -28.96
N ILE A 6 20.47 -26.28 -27.98
CA ILE A 6 20.30 -25.23 -26.98
C ILE A 6 21.42 -25.46 -25.95
N SER A 7 22.58 -24.85 -26.20
CA SER A 7 23.64 -24.75 -25.21
C SER A 7 23.03 -24.33 -23.86
N LYS A 8 23.38 -25.05 -22.78
CA LYS A 8 22.81 -24.82 -21.43
C LYS A 8 22.96 -23.34 -21.05
N LYS A 9 21.89 -22.57 -21.16
CA LYS A 9 21.85 -21.19 -20.71
C LYS A 9 21.88 -21.17 -19.18
N LYS A 10 22.82 -20.41 -18.61
CA LYS A 10 22.92 -20.20 -17.16
C LYS A 10 21.96 -19.08 -16.77
N ILE A 11 20.98 -19.40 -15.93
CA ILE A 11 20.12 -18.41 -15.26
C ILE A 11 20.81 -18.03 -13.95
N ILE A 12 20.99 -16.73 -13.73
CA ILE A 12 21.53 -16.18 -12.48
C ILE A 12 20.44 -15.30 -11.89
N VAL A 13 20.08 -15.59 -10.64
CA VAL A 13 19.09 -14.81 -9.88
C VAL A 13 19.85 -13.98 -8.85
N SER A 14 19.39 -12.75 -8.62
CA SER A 14 19.93 -11.88 -7.56
C SER A 14 19.70 -12.50 -6.17
N ASP A 15 20.66 -12.30 -5.26
CA ASP A 15 20.51 -12.70 -3.85
C ASP A 15 19.36 -11.94 -3.15
N ASN A 16 19.05 -10.73 -3.66
CA ASN A 16 17.94 -9.92 -3.21
C ASN A 16 16.94 -9.74 -4.35
N ALA A 17 15.81 -10.44 -4.27
CA ALA A 17 14.70 -10.35 -5.21
C ALA A 17 13.37 -10.60 -4.50
N GLY A 18 12.29 -9.98 -4.99
CA GLY A 18 10.94 -10.18 -4.47
C GLY A 18 10.51 -9.15 -3.43
N PHE A 19 9.65 -9.55 -2.49
CA PHE A 19 9.03 -8.65 -1.53
C PHE A 19 10.02 -8.12 -0.50
N CYS A 20 10.06 -6.80 -0.35
CA CYS A 20 10.69 -6.19 0.81
C CYS A 20 9.85 -6.44 2.07
N PRO A 21 10.42 -6.26 3.28
CA PRO A 21 9.68 -6.46 4.53
C PRO A 21 8.38 -5.64 4.64
N GLY A 22 8.38 -4.40 4.13
CA GLY A 22 7.19 -3.53 4.14
C GLY A 22 6.07 -4.05 3.24
N VAL A 23 6.40 -4.47 2.02
CA VAL A 23 5.44 -5.11 1.10
C VAL A 23 4.90 -6.40 1.70
N ASN A 24 5.77 -7.25 2.27
CA ASN A 24 5.35 -8.51 2.87
C ASN A 24 4.38 -8.29 4.06
N LEU A 25 4.62 -7.26 4.86
CA LEU A 25 3.73 -6.90 5.97
C LEU A 25 2.36 -6.46 5.44
N ALA A 26 2.34 -5.50 4.51
CA ALA A 26 1.11 -4.96 3.94
C ALA A 26 0.25 -6.03 3.28
N VAL A 27 0.86 -6.90 2.46
CA VAL A 27 0.14 -7.98 1.77
C VAL A 27 -0.41 -9.00 2.77
N LYS A 28 0.38 -9.43 3.75
CA LYS A 28 -0.09 -10.41 4.75
C LYS A 28 -1.24 -9.87 5.58
N SER A 29 -1.16 -8.61 5.98
CA SER A 29 -2.21 -7.99 6.77
C SER A 29 -3.47 -7.75 5.95
N ALA A 30 -3.35 -7.31 4.69
CA ALA A 30 -4.48 -7.19 3.77
C ALA A 30 -5.20 -8.53 3.54
N VAL A 31 -4.44 -9.61 3.31
CA VAL A 31 -5.01 -10.97 3.17
C VAL A 31 -5.70 -11.41 4.47
N LYS A 32 -5.10 -11.13 5.63
CA LYS A 32 -5.71 -11.42 6.93
C LYS A 32 -7.00 -10.63 7.15
N ALA A 33 -7.01 -9.36 6.79
CA ALA A 33 -8.18 -8.49 6.88
C ALA A 33 -9.32 -8.97 5.98
N ALA A 34 -8.99 -9.40 4.76
CA ALA A 34 -9.97 -9.95 3.81
C ALA A 34 -10.57 -11.29 4.28
N ALA A 35 -9.87 -12.04 5.14
CA ALA A 35 -10.37 -13.28 5.71
C ALA A 35 -11.24 -13.09 6.97
N GLN A 36 -11.39 -11.86 7.48
CA GLN A 36 -12.26 -11.57 8.62
C GLN A 36 -13.70 -11.48 8.16
N ASP A 37 -14.57 -12.30 8.75
CA ASP A 37 -16.02 -12.27 8.51
C ASP A 37 -16.69 -11.44 9.62
N ASP A 38 -16.85 -10.15 9.34
CA ASP A 38 -17.49 -9.16 10.23
C ASP A 38 -18.66 -8.44 9.56
N ASN A 39 -19.16 -8.96 8.42
CA ASN A 39 -20.19 -8.34 7.57
C ASN A 39 -19.93 -6.87 7.22
N THR A 40 -18.69 -6.39 7.33
CA THR A 40 -18.32 -5.00 7.03
C THR A 40 -17.51 -4.97 5.74
N PRO A 41 -17.89 -4.15 4.74
CA PRO A 41 -17.12 -4.03 3.51
C PRO A 41 -15.66 -3.66 3.79
N LEU A 42 -14.74 -4.31 3.07
CA LEU A 42 -13.31 -4.03 3.13
C LEU A 42 -12.89 -3.34 1.83
N TYR A 43 -12.56 -2.07 1.93
CA TYR A 43 -12.02 -1.28 0.84
C TYR A 43 -10.49 -1.23 0.92
N MET A 44 -9.82 -1.13 -0.22
CA MET A 44 -8.45 -0.64 -0.32
C MET A 44 -8.45 0.70 -1.04
N LEU A 45 -7.85 1.71 -0.41
CA LEU A 45 -7.75 3.04 -0.99
C LEU A 45 -6.50 3.11 -1.89
N GLY A 46 -6.74 2.90 -3.18
CA GLY A 46 -5.71 2.59 -4.16
C GLY A 46 -5.13 1.18 -3.99
N ALA A 47 -4.23 0.81 -4.91
CA ALA A 47 -3.55 -0.48 -4.84
C ALA A 47 -2.69 -0.59 -3.56
N ILE A 48 -2.84 -1.69 -2.82
CA ILE A 48 -2.08 -1.95 -1.58
C ILE A 48 -0.56 -1.86 -1.81
N VAL A 49 -0.11 -2.35 -2.97
CA VAL A 49 1.24 -2.28 -3.54
C VAL A 49 1.13 -2.19 -5.06
N HIS A 50 2.16 -1.70 -5.75
CA HIS A 50 2.20 -1.64 -7.22
C HIS A 50 2.50 -3.01 -7.84
N ASN A 51 1.63 -3.99 -7.61
CA ASN A 51 1.71 -5.33 -8.18
C ASN A 51 0.30 -5.83 -8.54
N GLU A 52 0.04 -6.00 -9.83
CA GLU A 52 -1.27 -6.39 -10.37
C GLU A 52 -1.73 -7.75 -9.85
N THR A 53 -0.84 -8.74 -9.78
CA THR A 53 -1.18 -10.08 -9.25
C THR A 53 -1.64 -10.04 -7.80
N VAL A 54 -1.05 -9.18 -6.97
CA VAL A 54 -1.48 -9.00 -5.57
C VAL A 54 -2.83 -8.29 -5.51
N VAL A 55 -3.04 -7.28 -6.35
CA VAL A 55 -4.33 -6.56 -6.43
C VAL A 55 -5.44 -7.52 -6.83
N ASP A 56 -5.23 -8.32 -7.89
CA ASP A 56 -6.20 -9.29 -8.38
C ASP A 56 -6.54 -10.37 -7.34
N ASP A 57 -5.56 -10.86 -6.58
CA ASP A 57 -5.81 -11.81 -5.49
C ASP A 57 -6.71 -11.19 -4.40
N LEU A 58 -6.49 -9.93 -4.02
CA LEU A 58 -7.33 -9.25 -3.03
C LEU A 58 -8.74 -8.97 -3.56
N LEU A 59 -8.88 -8.56 -4.82
CA LEU A 59 -10.19 -8.40 -5.47
C LEU A 59 -10.94 -9.73 -5.49
N GLY A 60 -10.26 -10.83 -5.83
CA GLY A 60 -10.82 -12.19 -5.81
C GLY A 60 -11.25 -12.66 -4.41
N ARG A 61 -10.72 -12.06 -3.34
CA ARG A 61 -11.12 -12.29 -1.94
C ARG A 61 -12.27 -11.38 -1.48
N GLY A 62 -12.79 -10.50 -2.33
CA GLY A 62 -13.88 -9.59 -2.02
C GLY A 62 -13.45 -8.22 -1.48
N VAL A 63 -12.15 -7.88 -1.55
CA VAL A 63 -11.70 -6.50 -1.27
C VAL A 63 -12.16 -5.59 -2.41
N ILE A 64 -12.66 -4.39 -2.07
CA ILE A 64 -13.14 -3.42 -3.04
C ILE A 64 -12.06 -2.36 -3.28
N LEU A 65 -11.69 -2.11 -4.54
CA LEU A 65 -10.79 -1.02 -4.88
C LEU A 65 -11.55 0.30 -4.93
N ALA A 66 -11.13 1.28 -4.14
CA ALA A 66 -11.59 2.66 -4.22
C ALA A 66 -10.44 3.56 -4.69
N ASN A 67 -10.71 4.47 -5.63
CA ASN A 67 -9.72 5.46 -6.06
C ASN A 67 -9.76 6.73 -5.23
N SER A 68 -10.84 6.96 -4.49
CA SER A 68 -11.05 8.13 -3.66
C SER A 68 -11.83 7.78 -2.38
N VAL A 69 -11.72 8.62 -1.35
CA VAL A 69 -12.46 8.45 -0.10
C VAL A 69 -13.97 8.52 -0.31
N ASP A 70 -14.42 9.22 -1.37
CA ASP A 70 -15.83 9.40 -1.66
C ASP A 70 -16.52 8.12 -2.15
N GLU A 71 -15.77 7.21 -2.76
CA GLU A 71 -16.21 5.88 -3.18
C GLU A 71 -16.38 4.90 -2.01
N ILE A 72 -15.92 5.25 -0.81
CA ILE A 72 -15.93 4.38 0.36
C ILE A 72 -17.20 4.60 1.18
N GLU A 73 -17.92 3.50 1.44
CA GLU A 73 -19.07 3.47 2.33
C GLU A 73 -18.71 3.87 3.77
N LYS A 74 -19.60 4.61 4.43
CA LYS A 74 -19.40 5.04 5.82
C LYS A 74 -19.40 3.82 6.74
N GLY A 75 -18.52 3.83 7.75
CA GLY A 75 -18.39 2.71 8.68
C GLY A 75 -17.61 1.52 8.15
N SER A 76 -17.17 1.54 6.89
CA SER A 76 -16.42 0.42 6.29
C SER A 76 -14.99 0.32 6.82
N ARG A 77 -14.38 -0.84 6.60
CA ARG A 77 -12.96 -1.08 6.86
C ARG A 77 -12.15 -0.64 5.66
N VAL A 78 -11.01 0.01 5.88
CA VAL A 78 -10.21 0.60 4.81
C VAL A 78 -8.74 0.26 4.99
N LEU A 79 -8.17 -0.47 4.03
CA LEU A 79 -6.74 -0.71 3.91
C LEU A 79 -6.07 0.54 3.33
N VAL A 80 -5.16 1.12 4.10
CA VAL A 80 -4.24 2.17 3.62
C VAL A 80 -3.04 1.50 2.99
N ARG A 81 -2.70 1.90 1.77
CA ARG A 81 -1.58 1.35 0.99
C ARG A 81 -0.21 1.55 1.65
N ALA A 82 0.77 0.71 1.29
CA ALA A 82 2.12 0.73 1.87
C ALA A 82 2.88 2.07 1.70
N HIS A 83 2.49 2.87 0.71
CA HIS A 83 3.04 4.19 0.43
C HIS A 83 2.53 5.28 1.37
N GLY A 84 1.50 5.01 2.18
CA GLY A 84 0.84 6.01 3.01
C GLY A 84 -0.23 6.82 2.28
N ILE A 85 -0.84 7.71 3.06
CA ILE A 85 -1.86 8.68 2.67
C ILE A 85 -1.57 10.01 3.38
N SER A 86 -2.13 11.10 2.86
CA SER A 86 -1.99 12.41 3.48
C SER A 86 -2.87 12.54 4.74
N PRO A 87 -2.55 13.47 5.66
CA PRO A 87 -3.37 13.74 6.84
C PRO A 87 -4.83 14.09 6.52
N GLU A 88 -5.08 14.75 5.39
CA GLU A 88 -6.43 15.13 4.95
C GLU A 88 -7.25 13.91 4.55
N VAL A 89 -6.63 12.94 3.87
CA VAL A 89 -7.27 11.68 3.51
C VAL A 89 -7.57 10.85 4.76
N GLU A 90 -6.63 10.78 5.71
CA GLU A 90 -6.84 10.09 6.98
C GLU A 90 -8.01 10.72 7.75
N GLN A 91 -8.06 12.05 7.84
CA GLN A 91 -9.13 12.78 8.49
C GLN A 91 -10.51 12.54 7.83
N ALA A 92 -10.56 12.53 6.49
CA ALA A 92 -11.80 12.24 5.75
C ALA A 92 -12.33 10.82 6.02
N LEU A 93 -11.45 9.83 6.19
CA LEU A 93 -11.83 8.46 6.58
C LEU A 93 -12.40 8.42 8.00
N ILE A 94 -11.78 9.13 8.94
CA ILE A 94 -12.24 9.25 10.33
C ILE A 94 -13.63 9.89 10.38
N GLU A 95 -13.86 10.97 9.63
CA GLU A 95 -15.16 11.66 9.56
C GLU A 95 -16.28 10.77 8.98
N ARG A 96 -15.92 9.85 8.10
CA ARG A 96 -16.82 8.80 7.58
C ARG A 96 -17.00 7.62 8.54
N SER A 97 -16.43 7.69 9.74
CA SER A 97 -16.44 6.60 10.74
C SER A 97 -15.81 5.31 10.22
N CYS A 98 -14.88 5.40 9.26
CA CYS A 98 -14.23 4.21 8.71
C CYS A 98 -13.24 3.61 9.72
N ILE A 99 -13.09 2.29 9.67
CA ILE A 99 -12.08 1.57 10.45
C ILE A 99 -10.81 1.50 9.60
N ILE A 100 -9.83 2.33 9.95
CA ILE A 100 -8.56 2.41 9.22
C ILE A 100 -7.66 1.24 9.61
N ILE A 101 -7.25 0.46 8.61
CA ILE A 101 -6.26 -0.60 8.70
C ILE A 101 -5.01 -0.08 7.99
N ASP A 102 -4.07 0.44 8.78
CA ASP A 102 -2.93 1.18 8.25
C ASP A 102 -1.75 0.27 7.90
N GLU A 103 -1.60 -0.04 6.60
CA GLU A 103 -0.51 -0.85 6.06
C GLU A 103 0.69 -0.03 5.57
N THR A 104 0.75 1.26 5.92
CA THR A 104 1.89 2.12 5.56
C THR A 104 3.19 1.50 6.07
N CYS A 105 4.16 1.38 5.17
CA CYS A 105 5.46 0.80 5.47
C CYS A 105 6.10 1.51 6.68
N PRO A 106 6.65 0.78 7.67
CA PRO A 106 7.27 1.40 8.85
C PRO A 106 8.40 2.38 8.50
N PHE A 107 9.08 2.17 7.37
CA PHE A 107 10.08 3.12 6.87
C PHE A 107 9.45 4.42 6.36
N VAL A 108 8.31 4.36 5.67
CA VAL A 108 7.54 5.54 5.24
C VAL A 108 7.02 6.29 6.46
N LYS A 109 6.39 5.61 7.41
CA LYS A 109 5.93 6.22 8.67
C LYS A 109 7.04 6.95 9.43
N LYS A 110 8.26 6.38 9.43
CA LYS A 110 9.42 7.01 10.05
C LYS A 110 9.73 8.36 9.39
N ILE A 111 9.72 8.42 8.05
CA ILE A 111 9.95 9.67 7.32
C ILE A 111 8.83 10.69 7.58
N GLN A 112 7.57 10.26 7.50
CA GLN A 112 6.41 11.10 7.80
C GLN A 112 6.49 11.70 9.21
N LYS A 113 6.92 10.90 10.20
CA LYS A 113 7.15 11.39 11.57
C LYS A 113 8.25 12.46 11.62
N ILE A 114 9.40 12.22 10.97
CA ILE A 114 10.51 13.19 10.95
C ILE A 114 10.05 14.51 10.32
N VAL A 115 9.32 14.45 9.20
CA VAL A 115 8.76 15.62 8.51
C VAL A 115 7.78 16.37 9.42
N ARG A 116 6.89 15.65 10.10
CA ARG A 116 5.91 16.24 11.04
C ARG A 116 6.59 16.94 12.21
N ASP A 117 7.56 16.29 12.83
CA ASP A 117 8.29 16.85 13.98
C ASP A 117 9.08 18.10 13.55
N ALA A 118 9.81 18.04 12.44
CA ALA A 118 10.55 19.18 11.90
C ALA A 118 9.62 20.36 11.52
N GLY A 119 8.43 20.07 10.98
CA GLY A 119 7.42 21.08 10.68
C GLY A 119 6.86 21.74 11.93
N ALA A 120 6.63 20.96 13.00
CA ALA A 120 6.19 21.49 14.29
C ALA A 120 7.24 22.40 14.95
N GLU A 121 8.53 22.18 14.65
CA GLU A 121 9.64 23.02 15.08
C GLU A 121 9.84 24.27 14.20
N GLY A 122 9.05 24.44 13.13
CA GLY A 122 9.15 25.57 12.20
C GLY A 122 10.31 25.47 11.21
N SER A 123 10.87 24.27 11.01
CA SER A 123 11.94 24.05 10.04
C SER A 123 11.44 24.10 8.61
N GLY A 124 12.27 24.60 7.69
CA GLY A 124 12.06 24.43 6.25
C GLY A 124 12.32 22.97 5.85
N ILE A 125 11.38 22.37 5.11
CA ILE A 125 11.46 20.96 4.69
C ILE A 125 11.62 20.90 3.17
N ILE A 126 12.53 20.06 2.70
CA ILE A 126 12.71 19.74 1.28
C ILE A 126 12.47 18.25 1.10
N ILE A 127 11.50 17.89 0.26
CA ILE A 127 11.20 16.51 -0.12
C ILE A 127 11.67 16.29 -1.56
N THR A 128 12.46 15.25 -1.78
CA THR A 128 12.96 14.88 -3.12
C THR A 128 12.25 13.61 -3.61
N GLY A 129 11.49 13.73 -4.70
CA GLY A 129 10.77 12.62 -5.31
C GLY A 129 9.94 13.08 -6.50
N THR A 130 9.19 12.15 -7.10
CA THR A 130 8.24 12.49 -8.16
C THR A 130 6.99 13.09 -7.53
N GLY A 131 6.62 14.30 -7.96
CA GLY A 131 5.60 15.11 -7.28
C GLY A 131 4.25 14.42 -7.12
N ASP A 132 3.81 13.66 -8.10
CA ASP A 132 2.52 12.93 -8.10
C ASP A 132 2.59 11.53 -7.47
N HIS A 133 3.76 11.07 -7.01
CA HIS A 133 3.89 9.75 -6.42
C HIS A 133 3.17 9.68 -5.06
N PRO A 134 2.38 8.62 -4.79
CA PRO A 134 1.68 8.41 -3.52
C PRO A 134 2.49 8.69 -2.24
N GLU A 135 3.73 8.21 -2.20
CA GLU A 135 4.62 8.36 -1.03
C GLU A 135 5.11 9.81 -0.83
N VAL A 136 5.11 10.63 -1.88
CA VAL A 136 5.48 12.05 -1.80
C VAL A 136 4.28 12.90 -1.38
N GLN A 137 3.07 12.50 -1.79
CA GLN A 137 1.84 13.18 -1.44
C GLN A 137 1.36 12.91 0.00
N GLY A 138 1.74 11.75 0.57
CA GLY A 138 1.33 11.32 1.91
C GLY A 138 2.28 11.75 3.02
#